data_AF-A0A4Z0NWD3-F1
#
_entry.id   AF-A0A4Z0NWD3-F1
#
_cell.length_a   1.000
_cell.length_b   1.000
_cell.length_c   1.000
_cell.angle_alpha   90.00
_cell.angle_beta   90.00
_cell.angle_gamma   90.00
#
_symmetry.space_group_name_H-M   'P 1'
#
loop_
_entity.id
_entity.type
_entity.pdbx_description
1 polymer ?
#
loop_
_entity_poly.entity_id
_entity_poly.type
_entity_poly.pdbx_seq_one_letter_code
_entity_poly.pdbx_strand_id
1 'polypeptide(L)'
;MSPLHSSLLAVLLVAGTAPAAAAGDLVARWQRADAACALPASPLANQACEDRDRYATALRRQGWCESRAATAYDHWGWQRCAPAAMTGAAPRRRARPHA
;
A
#
# COMPACT_ATOMS: atom_id res chain seq x y z
N MET A 1 16.92 51.74 3.76
CA MET A 1 17.33 50.46 4.37
C MET A 1 16.06 49.71 4.73
N SER A 2 15.56 48.86 3.81
CA SER A 2 14.26 48.18 3.94
C SER A 2 14.49 46.70 4.24
N PRO A 3 14.12 46.20 5.44
CA PRO A 3 14.31 44.81 5.84
C PRO A 3 13.08 43.96 5.48
N LEU A 4 12.62 44.01 4.22
CA LEU A 4 11.38 43.34 3.81
C LEU A 4 11.61 42.16 2.84
N HIS A 5 12.85 41.92 2.42
CA HIS A 5 13.16 40.88 1.43
C HIS A 5 13.58 39.53 2.03
N SER A 6 13.88 39.46 3.34
CA SER A 6 14.39 38.20 3.94
C SER A 6 13.32 37.19 4.35
N SER A 7 12.04 37.58 4.41
CA SER A 7 10.98 36.71 4.97
C SER A 7 10.23 35.86 3.94
N LEU A 8 10.51 36.01 2.64
CA LEU A 8 9.77 35.30 1.58
C LEU A 8 10.37 33.94 1.18
N LEU A 9 11.53 33.55 1.74
CA LEU A 9 12.21 32.30 1.35
C LEU A 9 11.81 31.07 2.19
N ALA A 10 10.94 31.21 3.20
CA ALA A 10 10.65 30.13 4.15
C ALA A 10 9.46 29.21 3.79
N VAL A 11 8.68 29.47 2.73
CA VAL A 11 7.38 28.78 2.49
C VAL A 11 7.36 27.89 1.24
N LEU A 12 8.51 27.56 0.65
CA LEU A 12 8.57 26.71 -0.56
C LEU A 12 9.23 25.34 -0.36
N LEU A 13 9.33 24.87 0.88
CA LEU A 13 9.95 23.57 1.23
C LEU A 13 8.94 22.43 1.44
N VAL A 14 7.84 22.40 0.68
CA VAL A 14 6.89 21.26 0.70
C VAL A 14 6.60 20.77 -0.72
N ALA A 15 7.62 20.28 -1.42
CA ALA A 15 7.43 19.50 -2.65
C ALA A 15 8.65 18.61 -2.90
N GLY A 16 8.86 17.57 -2.09
CA GLY A 16 10.05 16.72 -2.24
C GLY A 16 9.97 15.27 -1.79
N THR A 17 8.87 14.80 -1.19
CA THR A 17 8.77 13.42 -0.65
C THR A 17 7.54 12.68 -1.19
N ALA A 18 7.31 12.75 -2.50
CA ALA A 18 6.02 12.41 -3.09
C ALA A 18 5.68 10.92 -3.39
N PRO A 19 6.57 9.89 -3.35
CA PRO A 19 6.10 8.53 -3.63
C PRO A 19 5.69 7.73 -2.38
N ALA A 20 6.29 7.99 -1.21
CA ALA A 20 6.00 7.22 0.00
C ALA A 20 4.78 7.76 0.77
N ALA A 21 4.66 9.09 0.88
CA ALA A 21 3.53 9.73 1.57
C ALA A 21 2.21 9.55 0.80
N ALA A 22 2.24 9.65 -0.53
CA ALA A 22 1.06 9.45 -1.38
C ALA A 22 0.52 8.02 -1.34
N ALA A 23 1.41 7.03 -1.18
CA ALA A 23 1.02 5.63 -1.07
C ALA A 23 0.40 5.29 0.29
N GLY A 24 0.92 5.88 1.39
CA GLY A 24 0.32 5.75 2.72
C GLY A 24 -1.11 6.32 2.77
N ASP A 25 -1.33 7.45 2.10
CA ASP A 25 -2.66 8.06 1.99
C ASP A 25 -3.65 7.20 1.18
N LEU A 26 -3.18 6.47 0.16
CA LEU A 26 -4.01 5.51 -0.58
C LEU A 26 -4.40 4.29 0.26
N VAL A 27 -3.47 3.75 1.06
CA VAL A 27 -3.79 2.64 1.98
C VAL A 27 -4.83 3.07 3.02
N ALA A 28 -4.69 4.28 3.58
CA ALA A 28 -5.67 4.82 4.53
C ALA A 28 -7.05 5.04 3.90
N ARG A 29 -7.11 5.52 2.65
CA ARG A 29 -8.37 5.64 1.90
C ARG A 29 -9.01 4.29 1.63
N TRP A 30 -8.20 3.30 1.24
CA TRP A 30 -8.67 1.92 1.05
C TRP A 30 -9.25 1.35 2.35
N GLN A 31 -8.57 1.49 3.49
CA GLN A 31 -9.07 0.96 4.78
C GLN A 31 -10.40 1.59 5.20
N ARG A 32 -10.59 2.90 4.98
CA ARG A 32 -11.86 3.56 5.24
C ARG A 32 -12.98 3.03 4.34
N ALA A 33 -12.70 2.84 3.05
CA ALA A 33 -13.65 2.28 2.11
C ALA A 33 -13.99 0.82 2.44
N ASP A 34 -13.01 0.02 2.88
CA ASP A 34 -13.20 -1.36 3.31
C ASP A 34 -14.10 -1.46 4.55
N ALA A 35 -13.84 -0.66 5.58
CA ALA A 35 -14.68 -0.59 6.77
C ALA A 35 -16.12 -0.14 6.44
N ALA A 36 -16.29 0.83 5.54
CA ALA A 36 -17.62 1.27 5.11
C ALA A 36 -18.35 0.24 4.23
N CYS A 37 -17.61 -0.55 3.45
CA CYS A 37 -18.15 -1.65 2.66
C CYS A 37 -18.67 -2.81 3.54
N ALA A 38 -18.12 -2.99 4.75
CA ALA A 38 -18.59 -3.98 5.72
C ALA A 38 -19.91 -3.60 6.43
N LEU A 39 -20.42 -2.39 6.21
CA LEU A 39 -21.71 -1.95 6.76
C LEU A 39 -22.89 -2.68 6.08
N PRO A 40 -24.09 -2.69 6.70
CA PRO A 40 -25.28 -3.25 6.08
C PRO A 40 -25.55 -2.65 4.70
N ALA A 41 -26.11 -3.49 3.81
CA ALA A 41 -26.38 -3.15 2.43
C ALA A 41 -27.18 -1.83 2.32
N SER A 42 -26.56 -0.85 1.67
CA SER A 42 -27.11 0.47 1.44
C SER A 42 -26.41 1.08 0.22
N PRO A 43 -26.98 2.12 -0.42
CA PRO A 43 -26.30 2.80 -1.53
C PRO A 43 -24.90 3.31 -1.15
N LEU A 44 -24.74 3.77 0.09
CA LEU A 44 -23.46 4.24 0.61
C LEU A 44 -22.45 3.09 0.77
N ALA A 45 -22.88 1.95 1.32
CA ALA A 45 -22.04 0.76 1.43
C ALA A 45 -21.61 0.24 0.05
N ASN A 46 -22.53 0.21 -0.93
CA ASN A 46 -22.23 -0.19 -2.29
C ASN A 46 -21.17 0.71 -2.94
N GLN A 47 -21.33 2.03 -2.81
CA GLN A 47 -20.33 2.98 -3.32
C GLN A 47 -18.97 2.79 -2.63
N ALA A 48 -18.96 2.55 -1.32
CA ALA A 48 -17.73 2.28 -0.59
C ALA A 48 -17.03 1.00 -1.05
N CYS A 49 -17.78 -0.05 -1.41
CA CYS A 49 -17.21 -1.27 -2.01
C CYS A 49 -16.57 -1.00 -3.38
N GLU A 50 -17.21 -0.21 -4.23
CA GLU A 50 -16.63 0.19 -5.52
C GLU A 50 -15.35 1.02 -5.33
N ASP A 51 -15.36 1.95 -4.38
CA ASP A 51 -14.19 2.76 -4.04
C ASP A 51 -13.05 1.91 -3.48
N ARG A 52 -13.36 0.93 -2.61
CA ARG A 52 -12.40 -0.05 -2.12
C ARG A 52 -11.71 -0.77 -3.28
N ASP A 53 -12.47 -1.25 -4.26
CA ASP A 53 -11.92 -1.98 -5.40
C ASP A 53 -11.09 -1.07 -6.33
N ARG A 54 -11.50 0.19 -6.48
CA ARG A 54 -10.73 1.23 -7.21
C ARG A 54 -9.40 1.52 -6.53
N TYR A 55 -9.39 1.70 -5.20
CA TYR A 55 -8.16 1.92 -4.45
C TYR A 55 -7.26 0.68 -4.43
N ALA A 56 -7.83 -0.52 -4.30
CA ALA A 56 -7.08 -1.77 -4.41
C ALA A 56 -6.37 -1.88 -5.76
N THR A 57 -7.06 -1.53 -6.84
CA THR A 57 -6.47 -1.49 -8.19
C THR A 57 -5.34 -0.46 -8.29
N ALA A 58 -5.52 0.73 -7.73
CA ALA A 58 -4.49 1.77 -7.72
C ALA A 58 -3.24 1.33 -6.92
N LEU A 59 -3.44 0.69 -5.77
CA LEU A 59 -2.37 0.15 -4.94
C LEU A 59 -1.58 -0.93 -5.68
N ARG A 60 -2.26 -1.89 -6.33
CA ARG A 60 -1.61 -2.92 -7.15
C ARG A 60 -0.76 -2.32 -8.28
N ARG A 61 -1.28 -1.29 -8.98
CA ARG A 61 -0.53 -0.57 -10.02
C ARG A 61 0.72 0.13 -9.49
N GLN A 62 0.76 0.46 -8.20
CA GLN A 62 1.90 1.07 -7.53
C GLN A 62 2.84 0.04 -6.88
N GLY A 63 2.67 -1.25 -7.17
CA GLY A 63 3.52 -2.32 -6.64
C GLY A 63 3.23 -2.66 -5.18
N TRP A 64 2.00 -2.43 -4.72
CA TRP A 64 1.50 -2.93 -3.45
C TRP A 64 0.77 -4.26 -3.65
N CYS A 65 0.94 -5.15 -2.70
CA CYS A 65 0.31 -6.46 -2.64
C CYS A 65 -0.56 -6.52 -1.39
N GLU A 66 -1.71 -7.18 -1.49
CA GLU A 66 -2.54 -7.49 -0.32
C GLU A 66 -1.76 -8.41 0.61
N SER A 67 -1.65 -7.99 1.86
CA SER A 67 -1.10 -8.80 2.92
C SER A 67 -2.25 -9.38 3.72
N ARG A 68 -2.39 -10.70 3.66
CA ARG A 68 -3.29 -11.44 4.54
C ARG A 68 -2.68 -11.39 5.94
N ALA A 69 -3.53 -11.23 6.96
CA ALA A 69 -3.11 -11.43 8.34
C ALA A 69 -2.44 -12.81 8.49
N ALA A 70 -1.13 -12.84 8.73
CA ALA A 70 -0.38 -14.09 8.89
C ALA A 70 -0.54 -14.67 10.30
N THR A 71 -0.77 -13.80 11.28
CA THR A 71 -1.05 -14.13 12.67
C THR A 71 -2.35 -13.48 13.15
N ALA A 72 -2.82 -13.88 14.33
CA ALA A 72 -4.00 -13.28 14.96
C ALA A 72 -3.82 -11.80 15.35
N TYR A 73 -2.58 -11.30 15.37
CA TYR A 73 -2.26 -9.90 15.64
C TYR A 73 -2.00 -9.09 14.37
N ASP A 74 -1.90 -9.76 13.22
CA ASP A 74 -1.77 -9.06 11.94
C ASP A 74 -3.14 -8.60 11.47
N HIS A 75 -3.17 -7.43 10.86
CA HIS A 75 -4.36 -6.93 10.21
C HIS A 75 -4.26 -7.21 8.70
N TRP A 76 -5.40 -7.53 8.09
CA TRP A 76 -5.51 -7.48 6.65
C TRP A 76 -5.15 -6.07 6.15
N GLY A 77 -4.32 -5.98 5.13
CA GLY A 77 -3.85 -4.68 4.66
C GLY A 77 -3.00 -4.77 3.40
N TRP A 78 -2.17 -3.76 3.20
CA TRP A 78 -1.32 -3.62 2.02
C TRP A 78 0.14 -3.51 2.42
N GLN A 79 0.99 -4.26 1.75
CA GLN A 79 2.44 -4.19 1.88
C GLN A 79 3.06 -4.00 0.49
N ARG A 80 4.28 -3.47 0.44
CA ARG A 80 5.01 -3.44 -0.84
C ARG A 80 5.21 -4.88 -1.29
N CYS A 81 4.91 -5.17 -2.55
CA CYS A 81 5.19 -6.48 -3.11
C CYS A 81 6.68 -6.77 -2.90
N ALA A 82 7.00 -7.88 -2.22
CA ALA A 82 8.37 -8.33 -2.13
C ALA A 82 8.87 -8.52 -3.58
N PRO A 83 10.06 -8.03 -3.93
CA PRO A 83 10.65 -8.40 -5.21
C PRO A 83 10.71 -9.93 -5.22
N ALA A 84 10.17 -10.55 -6.28
CA ALA A 84 10.16 -11.99 -6.47
C ALA A 84 11.59 -12.52 -6.75
N ALA A 85 12.52 -12.28 -5.83
CA ALA A 85 13.87 -12.75 -5.86
C ALA A 85 14.15 -13.48 -4.54
N MET A 86 14.57 -14.74 -4.65
CA MET A 86 15.00 -15.63 -3.57
C MET A 86 13.93 -16.44 -2.84
N THR A 87 12.95 -16.98 -3.56
CA THR A 87 12.56 -18.37 -3.30
C THR A 87 13.08 -19.27 -4.42
N GLY A 88 14.39 -19.12 -4.69
CA GLY A 88 15.19 -20.20 -5.25
C GLY A 88 15.31 -21.32 -4.22
N ALA A 89 14.20 -21.99 -3.90
CA ALA A 89 14.25 -23.34 -3.39
C ALA A 89 14.67 -24.20 -4.59
N ALA A 90 15.97 -24.18 -4.89
CA ALA A 90 16.57 -25.09 -5.84
C ALA A 90 16.09 -26.50 -5.47
N PRO A 91 15.49 -27.28 -6.40
CA PRO A 91 15.18 -28.66 -6.10
C PRO A 91 16.51 -29.34 -5.79
N ARG A 92 16.72 -29.73 -4.52
CA ARG A 92 17.83 -30.60 -4.15
C ARG A 92 17.66 -31.87 -5.00
N ARG A 93 18.42 -31.96 -6.08
CA ARG A 93 18.64 -33.22 -6.81
C ARG A 93 19.18 -34.20 -5.77
N ARG A 94 18.33 -35.06 -5.23
CA ARG A 94 18.77 -36.28 -4.58
C ARG A 94 19.45 -37.11 -5.65
N ALA A 95 20.78 -37.08 -5.67
CA ALA A 95 21.56 -38.04 -6.41
C ALA A 95 21.19 -39.43 -5.89
N ARG A 96 20.77 -40.29 -6.82
CA ARG A 96 20.45 -41.70 -6.63
C ARG A 96 21.76 -42.43 -6.30
N PRO A 97 21.90 -43.16 -5.18
CA PRO A 97 22.98 -44.11 -5.04
C PRO A 97 22.66 -45.32 -5.92
N HIS A 98 23.55 -45.62 -6.87
CA HIS A 98 23.61 -46.93 -7.50
C HIS A 98 24.11 -47.95 -6.48
N ALA A 99 23.34 -49.02 -6.31
CA ALA A 99 23.80 -50.32 -5.83
C ALA A 99 23.19 -51.38 -6.75
#